data_AF-A0A530QFX7-F1
#
_entry.id   AF-A0A530QFX7-F1
#
_cell.length_a   1.000
_cell.length_b   1.000
_cell.length_c   1.000
_cell.angle_alpha   90.00
_cell.angle_beta   90.00
_cell.angle_gamma   90.00
#
_symmetry.space_group_name_H-M   'P 1'
#
loop_
_entity.id
_entity.type
_entity.pdbx_description
1 polymer ?
#
loop_
_entity_poly.entity_id
_entity_poly.type
_entity_poly.pdbx_seq_one_letter_code
_entity_poly.pdbx_strand_id
1 'polypeptide(L)'
;VYLGGKDAALVSEIAWRLQEADFQTQKDNHPFPGIQDLNIVNRGLTGKGAQLEVPLSLRRRLGSELELLERFCGAVRKAIETFDAQNGAQASIVL
;
A
#
# COMPACT_ATOMS: atom_id res chain seq x y z
N VAL A 1 8.09 -6.45 2.91
CA VAL A 1 7.66 -5.41 1.96
C VAL A 1 7.95 -4.08 2.60
N TYR A 2 8.62 -3.16 1.90
CA TYR A 2 8.77 -1.80 2.42
C TYR A 2 7.68 -0.90 1.86
N LEU A 3 7.10 -0.07 2.71
CA LEU A 3 5.93 0.73 2.39
C LEU A 3 6.27 2.21 2.54
N GLY A 4 6.00 3.01 1.52
CA GLY A 4 6.29 4.44 1.52
C GLY A 4 5.26 5.23 0.72
N GLY A 5 5.52 6.51 0.52
CA GLY A 5 4.61 7.43 -0.16
C GLY A 5 4.03 8.50 0.77
N LYS A 6 3.43 9.53 0.18
CA LYS A 6 2.86 10.67 0.91
C LYS A 6 1.46 10.40 1.49
N ASP A 7 0.75 9.39 1.01
CA ASP A 7 -0.55 9.02 1.58
C ASP A 7 -0.38 8.12 2.81
N ALA A 8 -0.15 8.75 3.97
CA ALA A 8 0.11 8.02 5.21
C ALA A 8 -1.04 7.09 5.63
N ALA A 9 -2.29 7.46 5.31
CA ALA A 9 -3.46 6.65 5.65
C ALA A 9 -3.54 5.40 4.77
N LEU A 10 -3.41 5.56 3.45
CA LEU A 10 -3.38 4.42 2.53
C LEU A 10 -2.18 3.50 2.78
N VAL A 11 -0.99 4.07 3.02
CA VAL A 11 0.22 3.32 3.38
C VAL A 11 0.00 2.47 4.63
N SER A 12 -0.62 3.05 5.66
CA SER A 12 -0.89 2.34 6.92
C SER A 12 -1.91 1.22 6.73
N GLU A 13 -2.98 1.47 5.97
CA GLU A 13 -4.00 0.45 5.69
C GLU A 13 -3.42 -0.71 4.87
N ILE A 14 -2.60 -0.43 3.84
CA ILE A 14 -1.92 -1.49 3.07
C ILE A 14 -0.99 -2.31 3.98
N ALA A 15 -0.20 -1.63 4.83
CA ALA A 15 0.71 -2.31 5.76
C ALA A 15 -0.05 -3.23 6.72
N TRP A 16 -1.17 -2.76 7.27
CA TRP A 16 -2.04 -3.52 8.16
C TRP A 16 -2.63 -4.75 7.48
N ARG A 17 -3.25 -4.59 6.30
CA ARG A 17 -3.86 -5.73 5.57
C ARG A 17 -2.84 -6.77 5.14
N LEU A 18 -1.64 -6.34 4.75
CA LEU A 18 -0.55 -7.25 4.44
C LEU A 18 -0.09 -8.02 5.69
N GLN A 19 -0.02 -7.37 6.86
CA GLN A 19 0.30 -8.04 8.13
C GLN A 19 -0.78 -9.04 8.55
N GLU A 20 -2.08 -8.69 8.42
CA GLU A 20 -3.20 -9.62 8.65
C GLU A 20 -3.14 -10.84 7.73
N ALA A 21 -2.55 -10.68 6.53
CA ALA A 21 -2.32 -11.75 5.58
C ALA A 21 -0.92 -12.42 5.73
N ASP A 22 -0.30 -12.31 6.90
CA ASP A 22 1.02 -12.88 7.29
C ASP A 22 2.23 -12.39 6.47
N PHE A 23 2.13 -11.25 5.80
CA PHE A 23 3.30 -10.64 5.14
C PHE A 23 4.04 -9.70 6.10
N GLN A 24 5.36 -9.86 6.16
CA GLN A 24 6.21 -8.91 6.88
C GLN A 24 6.24 -7.56 6.15
N THR A 25 5.90 -6.49 6.87
CA THR A 25 5.93 -5.12 6.36
C THR A 25 6.78 -4.22 7.25
N GLN A 26 7.36 -3.18 6.66
CA GLN A 26 8.06 -2.12 7.39
C GLN A 26 7.80 -0.79 6.69
N LYS A 27 7.20 0.15 7.43
CA LYS A 27 6.81 1.49 6.96
C LYS A 27 7.77 2.60 7.38
N ASP A 28 8.55 2.35 8.43
CA ASP A 28 9.48 3.31 9.03
C ASP A 28 10.91 2.77 8.97
N ASN A 29 11.92 3.66 8.95
CA ASN A 29 13.34 3.32 9.06
C ASN A 29 13.87 2.34 7.98
N HIS A 30 13.37 2.44 6.75
CA HIS A 30 13.88 1.71 5.58
C HIS A 30 14.35 2.69 4.49
N PRO A 31 15.20 2.28 3.54
CA PRO A 31 15.82 3.20 2.58
C PRO A 31 14.91 3.67 1.44
N PHE A 32 13.62 3.32 1.45
CA PHE A 32 12.70 3.57 0.33
C PHE A 32 11.43 4.36 0.73
N PRO A 33 11.54 5.49 1.44
CA PRO A 33 10.37 6.17 2.02
C PRO A 33 9.38 6.71 0.99
N GLY A 34 9.78 6.95 -0.26
CA GLY A 34 8.87 7.33 -1.34
C GLY A 34 8.16 8.69 -1.18
N ILE A 35 8.61 9.56 -0.27
CA ILE A 35 7.92 10.80 0.12
C ILE A 35 8.24 12.04 -0.73
N GLN A 36 9.21 11.97 -1.65
CA GLN A 36 9.61 13.13 -2.45
C GLN A 36 8.55 13.49 -3.50
N ASP A 37 8.34 14.79 -3.75
CA ASP A 37 7.40 15.30 -4.77
C ASP A 37 7.70 14.81 -6.20
N LEU A 38 8.98 14.60 -6.51
CA LEU A 38 9.42 14.12 -7.82
C LEU A 38 9.15 12.62 -8.04
N ASN A 39 8.86 11.87 -6.97
CA ASN A 39 8.50 10.46 -7.10
C ASN A 39 7.15 10.33 -7.84
N ILE A 40 7.10 9.49 -8.87
CA ILE A 40 5.93 9.35 -9.74
C ILE A 40 4.63 9.01 -8.99
N VAL A 41 4.72 8.26 -7.88
CA VAL A 41 3.53 7.90 -7.08
C VAL A 41 2.85 9.14 -6.49
N ASN A 42 3.60 10.21 -6.21
CA ASN A 42 3.10 11.45 -5.61
C ASN A 42 2.69 12.50 -6.64
N ARG A 43 2.63 12.16 -7.93
CA ARG A 43 2.31 13.12 -9.01
C ARG A 43 0.87 12.98 -9.53
N GLY A 44 0.04 12.21 -8.83
CA GLY A 44 -1.40 12.16 -9.05
C GLY A 44 -2.14 13.42 -8.56
N LEU A 45 -3.45 13.49 -8.78
CA LEU A 45 -4.28 14.68 -8.49
C LEU A 45 -4.19 15.16 -7.03
N THR A 46 -4.03 14.25 -6.08
CA THR A 46 -3.94 14.57 -4.65
C THR A 46 -2.52 14.95 -4.20
N GLY A 47 -1.50 14.70 -5.02
CA GLY A 47 -0.10 14.78 -4.62
C GLY A 47 0.32 13.72 -3.59
N LYS A 48 -0.54 12.73 -3.29
CA LYS A 48 -0.35 11.75 -2.22
C LYS A 48 -0.45 10.33 -2.76
N GLY A 49 0.69 9.69 -2.99
CA GLY A 49 0.76 8.30 -3.44
C GLY A 49 1.14 7.32 -2.34
N ALA A 50 0.98 6.03 -2.63
CA ALA A 50 1.54 4.92 -1.88
C ALA A 50 2.50 4.11 -2.77
N GLN A 51 3.58 3.61 -2.20
CA GLN A 51 4.64 2.83 -2.86
C GLN A 51 4.90 1.53 -2.09
N LEU A 52 5.07 0.43 -2.82
CA LEU A 52 5.43 -0.88 -2.28
C LEU A 52 6.75 -1.34 -2.90
N GLU A 53 7.75 -1.59 -2.06
CA GLU A 53 8.97 -2.28 -2.46
C GLU A 53 8.88 -3.76 -2.09
N VAL A 54 8.75 -4.60 -3.11
CA VAL A 54 8.60 -6.05 -2.96
C VAL A 54 9.95 -6.73 -3.26
N PRO A 55 10.58 -7.40 -2.27
CA PRO A 55 11.89 -8.02 -2.47
C PRO A 55 11.84 -9.12 -3.52
N LEU A 56 12.96 -9.35 -4.22
CA LEU A 56 13.05 -10.33 -5.31
C LEU A 56 12.59 -11.74 -4.89
N SER A 57 12.96 -12.17 -3.68
CA SER A 57 12.55 -13.47 -3.12
C SER A 57 11.03 -13.60 -3.05
N LEU A 58 10.34 -12.57 -2.53
CA LEU A 58 8.89 -12.56 -2.46
C LEU A 58 8.25 -12.49 -3.85
N ARG A 59 8.76 -11.66 -4.77
CA ARG A 59 8.25 -11.60 -6.15
C ARG A 59 8.34 -12.95 -6.87
N ARG A 60 9.43 -13.69 -6.68
CA ARG A 60 9.57 -15.04 -7.25
C ARG A 60 8.52 -15.99 -6.72
N ARG A 61 8.30 -16.00 -5.40
CA ARG A 61 7.26 -16.81 -4.76
C ARG A 61 5.86 -16.44 -5.25
N LEU A 62 5.54 -15.15 -5.29
CA LEU A 62 4.27 -14.66 -5.85
C LEU A 62 4.06 -15.10 -7.32
N GLY A 63 5.14 -15.25 -8.09
CA GLY A 63 5.06 -15.74 -9.48
C GLY A 63 4.87 -17.26 -9.61
N SER A 64 5.11 -18.05 -8.56
CA SER A 64 5.04 -19.51 -8.59
C SER A 64 4.00 -20.13 -7.66
N GLU A 65 3.55 -19.39 -6.63
CA GLU A 65 2.62 -19.83 -5.59
C GLU A 65 1.31 -19.04 -5.73
N LEU A 66 0.33 -19.62 -6.45
CA LEU A 66 -0.94 -18.95 -6.76
C LEU A 66 -1.67 -18.47 -5.50
N GLU A 67 -1.78 -19.31 -4.48
CA GLU A 67 -2.44 -18.96 -3.23
C GLU A 67 -1.74 -17.79 -2.51
N LEU A 68 -0.41 -17.73 -2.55
CA LEU A 68 0.35 -16.61 -1.98
C LEU A 68 0.06 -15.31 -2.76
N LEU A 69 -0.02 -15.39 -4.09
CA LEU A 69 -0.38 -14.25 -4.94
C LEU A 69 -1.79 -13.76 -4.65
N GLU A 70 -2.76 -14.66 -4.55
CA GLU A 70 -4.15 -14.34 -4.23
C GLU A 70 -4.26 -13.65 -2.87
N ARG A 71 -3.58 -14.15 -1.85
CA ARG A 71 -3.51 -13.53 -0.52
C ARG A 71 -2.91 -12.12 -0.58
N PHE A 72 -1.77 -11.96 -1.26
CA PHE A 72 -1.09 -10.67 -1.38
C PHE A 72 -1.98 -9.64 -2.09
N CYS A 73 -2.51 -10.01 -3.26
CA CYS A 73 -3.38 -9.14 -4.05
C CYS A 73 -4.69 -8.85 -3.31
N GLY A 74 -5.28 -9.83 -2.63
CA GLY A 74 -6.49 -9.67 -1.83
C GLY A 74 -6.30 -8.67 -0.69
N ALA A 75 -5.18 -8.76 0.03
CA ALA A 75 -4.84 -7.81 1.07
C ALA A 75 -4.71 -6.36 0.54
N VAL A 76 -4.02 -6.17 -0.59
CA VAL A 76 -3.87 -4.84 -1.20
C VAL A 76 -5.20 -4.29 -1.71
N ARG A 77 -6.04 -5.10 -2.37
CA ARG A 77 -7.37 -4.67 -2.82
C ARG A 77 -8.26 -4.25 -1.65
N LYS A 78 -8.31 -5.05 -0.59
CA LYS A 78 -9.09 -4.75 0.62
C LYS A 78 -8.66 -3.44 1.28
N ALA A 79 -7.35 -3.14 1.26
CA ALA A 79 -6.84 -1.86 1.77
C ALA A 79 -7.34 -0.67 0.95
N ILE A 80 -7.30 -0.77 -0.39
CA ILE A 80 -7.81 0.27 -1.30
C ILE A 80 -9.31 0.46 -1.10
N GLU A 81 -10.09 -0.62 -1.06
CA GLU A 81 -11.55 -0.57 -0.83
C GLU A 81 -11.90 0.10 0.51
N THR A 82 -11.15 -0.24 1.57
CA THR A 82 -11.35 0.36 2.90
C THR A 82 -11.01 1.85 2.90
N PHE A 83 -9.90 2.21 2.28
CA PHE A 83 -9.47 3.60 2.16
C PHE A 83 -10.47 4.43 1.34
N ASP A 84 -10.93 3.94 0.20
CA ASP A 84 -11.90 4.63 -0.65
C ASP A 84 -13.25 4.80 0.06
N ALA A 85 -13.72 3.79 0.81
CA ALA A 85 -14.94 3.89 1.59
C ALA A 85 -14.86 4.98 2.67
N GLN A 86 -13.71 5.12 3.33
CA GLN A 86 -13.46 6.15 4.34
C GLN A 86 -13.42 7.55 3.72
N ASN A 87 -12.73 7.71 2.58
CA ASN A 87 -12.62 9.00 1.89
C ASN A 87 -13.93 9.43 1.21
N GLY A 88 -14.70 8.49 0.65
CA GLY A 88 -16.03 8.75 0.10
C GLY A 88 -17.04 9.17 1.18
N ALA A 89 -16.99 8.53 2.35
CA ALA A 89 -17.79 8.93 3.51
C ALA A 89 -17.40 10.35 4.00
N GLN A 90 -16.10 10.67 4.00
CA GLN A 90 -15.62 11.98 4.44
C GLN A 90 -15.99 13.11 3.46
N ALA A 91 -16.01 12.85 2.15
CA ALA A 91 -16.51 13.80 1.16
C ALA A 91 -18.01 14.10 1.30
N SER A 92 -18.79 13.10 1.75
CA SER A 92 -20.25 13.21 1.93
C SER A 92 -20.66 13.98 3.18
N ILE A 93 -19.75 14.18 4.15
CA ILE A 93 -20.00 14.92 5.40
C ILE A 93 -19.67 16.42 5.25
N VAL A 94 -18.94 16.81 4.20
CA VAL A 94 -18.43 18.19 3.99
C VAL A 94 -19.27 18.99 2.97
N LEU A 95 -20.38 18.43 2.47
CA LEU A 95 -21.37 19.10 1.63
C LEU A 95 -22.69 19.32 2.38
#